data_AF-A0A496V7V3-F1
#
_entry.id   AF-A0A496V7V3-F1
#
_cell.length_a   1.000
_cell.length_b   1.000
_cell.length_c   1.000
_cell.angle_alpha   90.00
_cell.angle_beta   90.00
_cell.angle_gamma   90.00
#
_symmetry.space_group_name_H-M   'P 1'
#
loop_
_entity.id
_entity.type
_entity.pdbx_description
1 polymer ?
#
loop_
_entity_poly.entity_id
_entity_poly.type
_entity_poly.pdbx_seq_one_letter_code
_entity_poly.pdbx_strand_id
1 'polypeptide(L)'
;MMKSRKRVIATLLATSLATVIIAGCDDDDDDDDKSEVKCGSECNPIHSYTFKKVFEVEGRQGVATDGDFYYVSNSKALYKYDKNGTLLLKNEEPFARFDKPANHLGDIDVYNGEIFAGGETFVDGRGIDIQIAIYDAETLAYKRSMDWNPDSGQVEVSGLAVDRDRKTVWMTDWVNGSYIYQYDLESGNYIGKLHLQPVPQYQQGIFYWEGYLYITADDGDAEVDEHDHMYRVKVDPKATAAQVALEKTFTEVQRTGEIEGLAVDPKTGEFLVHFNRGKRVVLGMPQGFYPGYDKEIHEIYVYEMSKN
;
A
#
# COMPACT_ATOMS: atom_id res chain seq x y z
N MET A 1 -8.90 62.76 -19.39
CA MET A 1 -7.98 62.07 -20.31
C MET A 1 -8.42 60.61 -20.40
N MET A 2 -9.06 60.26 -21.53
CA MET A 2 -9.69 58.95 -21.79
C MET A 2 -8.66 57.82 -21.81
N LYS A 3 -8.91 56.71 -21.11
CA LYS A 3 -8.24 55.43 -21.37
C LYS A 3 -9.20 54.49 -22.12
N SER A 4 -8.76 54.16 -23.32
CA SER A 4 -9.42 53.34 -24.34
C SER A 4 -9.62 51.88 -23.89
N ARG A 5 -10.82 51.34 -24.14
CA ARG A 5 -11.13 49.91 -24.09
C ARG A 5 -10.65 49.27 -25.40
N LYS A 6 -9.70 48.33 -25.35
CA LYS A 6 -9.42 47.43 -26.46
C LYS A 6 -10.20 46.12 -26.29
N ARG A 7 -11.02 45.80 -27.28
CA ARG A 7 -11.73 44.52 -27.45
C ARG A 7 -10.71 43.42 -27.78
N VAL A 8 -10.83 42.27 -27.13
CA VAL A 8 -10.15 41.03 -27.53
C VAL A 8 -11.08 40.33 -28.53
N ILE A 9 -10.56 40.07 -29.73
CA ILE A 9 -11.22 39.26 -30.77
C ILE A 9 -10.71 37.83 -30.60
N ALA A 10 -11.60 36.89 -30.33
CA ALA A 10 -11.29 35.47 -30.36
C ALA A 10 -11.43 34.97 -31.81
N THR A 11 -10.34 34.45 -32.38
CA THR A 11 -10.34 33.79 -33.68
C THR A 11 -10.54 32.30 -33.47
N LEU A 12 -11.69 31.77 -33.90
CA LEU A 12 -11.90 30.32 -34.03
C LEU A 12 -11.08 29.82 -35.22
N LEU A 13 -10.15 28.88 -34.98
CA LEU A 13 -9.62 28.02 -36.04
C LEU A 13 -10.54 26.80 -36.17
N ALA A 14 -11.21 26.69 -37.31
CA ALA A 14 -11.87 25.47 -37.75
C ALA A 14 -10.83 24.56 -38.43
N THR A 15 -10.60 23.36 -37.90
CA THR A 15 -9.85 22.31 -38.57
C THR A 15 -10.84 21.39 -39.30
N SER A 16 -10.64 21.25 -40.61
CA SER A 16 -11.44 20.44 -41.51
C SER A 16 -11.16 18.94 -41.31
N LEU A 17 -12.21 18.14 -41.11
CA LEU A 17 -12.19 16.69 -41.29
C LEU A 17 -11.95 16.38 -42.77
N ALA A 18 -10.88 15.65 -43.06
CA ALA A 18 -10.71 15.00 -44.36
C ALA A 18 -11.40 13.63 -44.31
N THR A 19 -12.49 13.49 -45.06
CA THR A 19 -13.18 12.22 -45.28
C THR A 19 -12.33 11.35 -46.20
N VAL A 20 -11.82 10.22 -45.68
CA VAL A 20 -11.26 9.16 -46.52
C VAL A 20 -12.43 8.24 -46.89
N ILE A 21 -12.77 8.23 -48.18
CA ILE A 21 -13.71 7.29 -48.78
C ILE A 21 -12.93 5.98 -48.99
N ILE A 22 -13.25 4.95 -48.23
CA ILE A 22 -12.86 3.58 -48.55
C ILE A 22 -14.05 2.96 -49.29
N ALA A 23 -13.80 2.56 -50.54
CA ALA A 23 -14.75 1.85 -51.37
C ALA A 23 -15.07 0.49 -50.73
N GLY A 24 -16.36 0.17 -50.66
CA GLY A 24 -16.82 -1.16 -50.28
C GLY A 24 -16.43 -2.20 -51.33
N CYS A 25 -15.99 -3.35 -50.83
CA CYS A 25 -16.29 -4.63 -51.43
C CYS A 25 -17.07 -5.41 -50.38
N ASP A 26 -18.25 -5.86 -50.78
CA ASP A 26 -19.10 -6.78 -50.03
C ASP A 26 -18.34 -8.08 -49.73
N ASP A 27 -18.52 -8.61 -48.52
CA ASP A 27 -18.58 -10.04 -48.26
C ASP A 27 -19.51 -10.23 -47.04
N ASP A 28 -20.67 -10.83 -47.31
CA ASP A 28 -21.52 -11.48 -46.34
C ASP A 28 -20.72 -12.62 -45.68
N ASP A 29 -20.65 -12.66 -44.36
CA ASP A 29 -20.81 -13.88 -43.55
C ASP A 29 -20.74 -13.55 -42.05
N ASP A 30 -21.70 -14.12 -41.34
CA ASP A 30 -21.94 -14.03 -39.91
C ASP A 30 -20.71 -14.39 -39.05
N ASP A 31 -20.44 -13.60 -38.01
CA ASP A 31 -20.19 -14.12 -36.65
C ASP A 31 -20.10 -12.95 -35.64
N ASP A 32 -21.15 -12.84 -34.83
CA ASP A 32 -21.17 -12.08 -33.57
C ASP A 32 -20.18 -12.71 -32.57
N ASP A 33 -18.88 -12.44 -32.69
CA ASP A 33 -17.93 -12.69 -31.61
C ASP A 33 -17.53 -11.35 -30.96
N LYS A 34 -18.37 -10.92 -30.01
CA LYS A 34 -17.90 -10.05 -28.93
C LYS A 34 -16.86 -10.85 -28.17
N SER A 35 -15.60 -10.69 -28.55
CA SER A 35 -14.45 -11.15 -27.77
C SER A 35 -14.47 -10.45 -26.41
N GLU A 36 -15.24 -11.01 -25.47
CA GLU A 36 -15.01 -10.81 -24.06
C GLU A 36 -13.56 -11.23 -23.82
N VAL A 37 -12.72 -10.27 -23.43
CA VAL A 37 -11.40 -10.55 -22.88
C VAL A 37 -11.65 -11.35 -21.61
N LYS A 38 -11.67 -12.68 -21.73
CA LYS A 38 -11.78 -13.57 -20.57
C LYS A 38 -10.49 -13.43 -19.77
N CYS A 39 -10.56 -12.71 -18.65
CA CYS A 39 -9.56 -12.82 -17.60
C CYS A 39 -9.41 -14.30 -17.28
N GLY A 40 -8.23 -14.87 -17.53
CA GLY A 40 -7.94 -16.25 -17.17
C GLY A 40 -8.05 -16.47 -15.66
N SER A 41 -7.89 -17.71 -15.21
CA SER A 41 -7.84 -18.10 -13.80
C SER A 41 -6.84 -17.32 -12.93
N GLU A 42 -5.95 -16.53 -13.54
CA GLU A 42 -4.95 -15.69 -12.87
C GLU A 42 -5.54 -14.46 -12.16
N CYS A 43 -6.74 -14.01 -12.57
CA CYS A 43 -7.39 -12.81 -12.02
C CYS A 43 -8.30 -13.08 -10.82
N ASN A 44 -8.64 -14.35 -10.55
CA ASN A 44 -9.48 -14.69 -9.41
C ASN A 44 -8.67 -14.60 -8.11
N PRO A 45 -9.31 -14.23 -6.99
CA PRO A 45 -8.73 -14.41 -5.67
C PRO A 45 -8.25 -15.84 -5.48
N ILE A 46 -7.03 -16.01 -4.96
CA ILE A 46 -6.49 -17.36 -4.69
C ILE A 46 -6.74 -17.80 -3.25
N HIS A 47 -7.20 -16.88 -2.40
CA HIS A 47 -7.69 -17.19 -1.08
C HIS A 47 -9.13 -16.74 -0.87
N SER A 48 -9.74 -17.31 0.15
CA SER A 48 -10.97 -16.84 0.79
C SER A 48 -10.64 -16.39 2.21
N TYR A 49 -11.37 -15.39 2.68
CA TYR A 49 -11.12 -14.71 3.96
C TYR A 49 -12.41 -14.71 4.76
N THR A 50 -12.41 -15.35 5.92
CA THR A 50 -13.56 -15.35 6.84
C THR A 50 -13.23 -14.50 8.05
N PHE A 51 -13.99 -13.41 8.26
CA PHE A 51 -13.79 -12.52 9.42
C PHE A 51 -13.89 -13.31 10.74
N LYS A 52 -12.94 -13.06 11.65
CA LYS A 52 -12.87 -13.72 12.97
C LYS A 52 -13.14 -12.74 14.09
N LYS A 53 -12.37 -11.66 14.13
CA LYS A 53 -12.41 -10.67 15.21
C LYS A 53 -11.77 -9.36 14.76
N VAL A 54 -12.05 -8.32 15.54
CA VAL A 54 -11.41 -7.01 15.46
C VAL A 54 -11.03 -6.58 16.87
N PHE A 55 -9.91 -5.86 17.02
CA PHE A 55 -9.51 -5.26 18.28
C PHE A 55 -8.79 -3.93 18.04
N GLU A 56 -8.93 -2.99 18.97
CA GLU A 56 -8.27 -1.69 18.90
C GLU A 56 -6.78 -1.80 19.28
N VAL A 57 -5.96 -0.99 18.63
CA VAL A 57 -4.51 -0.87 18.89
C VAL A 57 -4.10 0.60 19.00
N GLU A 58 -2.89 0.83 19.51
CA GLU A 58 -2.17 2.09 19.32
C GLU A 58 -1.37 1.98 18.02
N GLY A 59 -1.29 3.09 17.28
CA GLY A 59 -0.61 3.15 16.00
C GLY A 59 -1.53 2.93 14.81
N ARG A 60 -1.17 3.55 13.69
CA ARG A 60 -2.08 3.85 12.59
C ARG A 60 -1.55 3.48 11.20
N GLN A 61 -0.37 2.88 11.11
CA GLN A 61 0.37 2.79 9.84
C GLN A 61 0.49 1.35 9.35
N GLY A 62 0.62 0.38 10.23
CA GLY A 62 0.70 -1.00 9.79
C GLY A 62 0.84 -2.03 10.88
N VAL A 63 0.89 -3.29 10.47
CA VAL A 63 0.85 -4.46 11.36
C VAL A 63 1.76 -5.56 10.85
N ALA A 64 2.55 -6.12 11.75
CA ALA A 64 3.36 -7.32 11.50
C ALA A 64 3.16 -8.36 12.61
N THR A 65 3.50 -9.62 12.32
CA THR A 65 3.47 -10.68 13.34
C THR A 65 4.52 -11.75 13.05
N ASP A 66 5.16 -12.25 14.11
CA ASP A 66 6.04 -13.41 14.07
C ASP A 66 5.33 -14.71 14.52
N GLY A 67 4.01 -14.61 14.76
CA GLY A 67 3.16 -15.67 15.29
C GLY A 67 3.10 -15.73 16.82
N ASP A 68 4.02 -15.08 17.53
CA ASP A 68 4.00 -14.97 19.00
C ASP A 68 3.48 -13.61 19.48
N PHE A 69 3.76 -12.56 18.72
CA PHE A 69 3.37 -11.19 19.04
C PHE A 69 2.77 -10.49 17.81
N TYR A 70 2.01 -9.43 18.07
CA TYR A 70 1.72 -8.43 17.05
C TYR A 70 2.62 -7.22 17.25
N TYR A 71 3.04 -6.63 16.14
CA TYR A 71 3.79 -5.40 16.08
C TYR A 71 2.96 -4.39 15.30
N VAL A 72 2.87 -3.17 15.79
CA VAL A 72 2.07 -2.12 15.15
C VAL A 72 2.93 -0.86 15.02
N SER A 73 2.93 -0.27 13.82
CA SER A 73 3.58 1.02 13.57
C SER A 73 2.60 2.18 13.69
N ASN A 74 3.13 3.29 14.20
CA ASN A 74 2.56 4.62 14.07
C ASN A 74 3.57 5.48 13.32
N SER A 75 3.15 6.66 12.85
CA SER A 75 4.06 7.56 12.15
C SER A 75 5.29 7.93 12.98
N LYS A 76 5.19 7.88 14.32
CA LYS A 76 6.29 8.24 15.25
C LYS A 76 6.43 7.30 16.45
N ALA A 77 5.89 6.08 16.37
CA ALA A 77 6.01 5.12 17.46
C ALA A 77 5.93 3.68 16.94
N LEU A 78 6.41 2.74 17.76
CA LEU A 78 6.25 1.30 17.56
C LEU A 78 5.62 0.68 18.81
N TYR A 79 4.79 -0.34 18.60
CA TYR A 79 4.09 -1.04 19.67
C TYR A 79 4.22 -2.55 19.51
N LYS A 80 4.22 -3.26 20.63
CA LYS A 80 4.23 -4.72 20.71
C LYS A 80 3.07 -5.19 21.57
N TYR A 81 2.29 -6.14 21.05
CA TYR A 81 1.14 -6.73 21.72
C TYR A 81 1.29 -8.24 21.84
N ASP A 82 0.66 -8.82 22.87
CA ASP A 82 0.40 -10.26 22.89
C ASP A 82 -0.71 -10.65 21.89
N LYS A 83 -0.93 -11.96 21.69
CA LYS A 83 -1.99 -12.47 20.80
C LYS A 83 -3.42 -12.22 21.29
N ASN A 84 -3.60 -11.76 22.53
CA ASN A 84 -4.89 -11.35 23.08
C ASN A 84 -5.19 -9.85 22.85
N GLY A 85 -4.25 -9.09 22.27
CA GLY A 85 -4.39 -7.65 22.05
C GLY A 85 -3.97 -6.79 23.25
N THR A 86 -3.24 -7.35 24.22
CA THR A 86 -2.70 -6.60 25.36
C THR A 86 -1.38 -5.94 24.97
N LEU A 87 -1.28 -4.61 25.12
CA LEU A 87 -0.04 -3.86 24.89
C LEU A 87 1.04 -4.29 25.89
N LEU A 88 2.19 -4.71 25.39
CA LEU A 88 3.34 -5.17 26.19
C LEU A 88 4.47 -4.16 26.23
N LEU A 89 4.77 -3.51 25.10
CA LEU A 89 5.90 -2.60 24.96
C LEU A 89 5.59 -1.50 23.95
N LYS A 90 6.19 -0.33 24.16
CA LYS A 90 6.15 0.81 23.25
C LYS A 90 7.52 1.45 23.09
N ASN A 91 7.78 1.96 21.90
CA ASN A 91 8.88 2.87 21.61
C ASN A 91 8.29 4.16 21.01
N GLU A 92 8.28 5.24 21.80
CA GLU A 92 7.73 6.55 21.42
C GLU A 92 8.79 7.48 20.78
N GLU A 93 10.03 7.02 20.68
CA GLU A 93 11.14 7.75 20.06
C GLU A 93 11.87 6.86 19.03
N PRO A 94 11.18 6.30 18.01
CA PRO A 94 11.76 5.35 17.08
C PRO A 94 12.92 5.94 16.27
N PHE A 95 12.94 7.26 16.11
CA PHE A 95 13.94 7.99 15.32
C PHE A 95 15.15 8.48 16.12
N ALA A 96 15.21 8.27 17.44
CA ALA A 96 16.21 8.89 18.31
C ALA A 96 17.67 8.56 17.92
N ARG A 97 17.88 7.51 17.15
CA ARG A 97 19.20 7.02 16.71
C ARG A 97 19.34 6.96 15.19
N PHE A 98 18.42 7.56 14.44
CA PHE A 98 18.55 7.63 12.99
C PHE A 98 19.70 8.56 12.60
N ASP A 99 20.46 8.16 11.59
CA ASP A 99 21.50 9.02 11.00
C ASP A 99 20.88 10.13 10.14
N LYS A 100 19.75 9.84 9.48
CA LYS A 100 18.99 10.81 8.68
C LYS A 100 17.67 11.18 9.37
N PRO A 101 17.22 12.44 9.33
CA PRO A 101 15.99 12.84 10.00
C PRO A 101 14.78 12.09 9.44
N ALA A 102 13.86 11.73 10.33
CA ALA A 102 12.60 11.11 9.98
C ALA A 102 11.48 11.60 10.90
N ASN A 103 10.27 11.64 10.37
CA ASN A 103 9.05 11.99 11.10
C ASN A 103 7.88 11.04 10.81
N HIS A 104 8.12 10.02 9.97
CA HIS A 104 7.13 9.10 9.47
C HIS A 104 7.70 7.68 9.40
N LEU A 105 6.92 6.70 9.87
CA LEU A 105 7.06 5.28 9.56
C LEU A 105 5.79 4.85 8.85
N GLY A 106 5.93 4.00 7.83
CA GLY A 106 4.82 3.34 7.16
C GLY A 106 4.49 1.97 7.74
N ASP A 107 3.92 1.11 6.91
CA ASP A 107 3.74 -0.32 7.17
C ASP A 107 5.07 -1.04 7.40
N ILE A 108 5.01 -2.15 8.14
CA ILE A 108 6.14 -2.87 8.69
C ILE A 108 6.05 -4.38 8.41
N ASP A 109 7.19 -5.05 8.38
CA ASP A 109 7.27 -6.52 8.42
C ASP A 109 8.21 -6.96 9.55
N VAL A 110 8.06 -8.20 10.00
CA VAL A 110 8.94 -8.81 11.00
C VAL A 110 9.58 -10.08 10.47
N TYR A 111 10.90 -10.14 10.55
CA TYR A 111 11.68 -11.28 10.09
C TYR A 111 12.90 -11.50 10.96
N ASN A 112 13.11 -12.76 11.38
CA ASN A 112 14.26 -13.18 12.21
C ASN A 112 14.47 -12.34 13.49
N GLY A 113 13.38 -11.98 14.18
CA GLY A 113 13.45 -11.17 15.40
C GLY A 113 13.78 -9.70 15.15
N GLU A 114 13.66 -9.24 13.91
CA GLU A 114 13.84 -7.83 13.53
C GLU A 114 12.58 -7.29 12.87
N ILE A 115 12.18 -6.07 13.24
CA ILE A 115 11.11 -5.33 12.58
C ILE A 115 11.74 -4.42 11.54
N PHE A 116 11.26 -4.50 10.31
CA PHE A 116 11.67 -3.67 9.19
C PHE A 116 10.58 -2.63 8.93
N ALA A 117 10.98 -1.36 8.82
CA ALA A 117 10.08 -0.26 8.56
C ALA A 117 10.67 0.69 7.53
N GLY A 118 9.85 1.17 6.60
CA GLY A 118 10.16 2.37 5.85
C GLY A 118 10.17 3.58 6.78
N GLY A 119 11.25 4.35 6.79
CA GLY A 119 11.36 5.58 7.57
C GLY A 119 11.75 6.75 6.69
N GLU A 120 11.11 7.89 6.89
CA GLU A 120 11.36 9.09 6.08
C GLU A 120 10.97 10.36 6.82
N THR A 121 11.42 11.50 6.29
CA THR A 121 10.78 12.78 6.54
C THR A 121 9.73 13.01 5.47
N PHE A 122 8.45 12.93 5.85
CA PHE A 122 7.32 13.17 4.98
C PHE A 122 6.77 14.58 5.19
N VAL A 123 6.71 15.37 4.12
CA VAL A 123 6.18 16.75 4.10
C VAL A 123 5.45 16.99 2.79
N ASP A 124 4.19 17.46 2.87
CA ASP A 124 3.38 17.91 1.74
C ASP A 124 3.33 16.91 0.55
N GLY A 125 3.16 15.61 0.84
CA GLY A 125 3.06 14.59 -0.22
C GLY A 125 4.40 14.17 -0.83
N ARG A 126 5.52 14.36 -0.10
CA ARG A 126 6.85 13.94 -0.53
C ARG A 126 7.64 13.37 0.64
N GLY A 127 8.18 12.18 0.45
CA GLY A 127 9.21 11.60 1.29
C GLY A 127 10.59 12.14 0.96
N ILE A 128 11.38 12.50 1.95
CA ILE A 128 12.82 12.77 1.83
C ILE A 128 13.57 11.99 2.89
N ASP A 129 14.87 11.77 2.69
CA ASP A 129 15.71 11.01 3.62
C ASP A 129 15.19 9.59 3.93
N ILE A 130 14.58 8.97 2.90
CA ILE A 130 14.06 7.61 2.94
C ILE A 130 15.17 6.65 3.40
N GLN A 131 14.80 5.70 4.25
CA GLN A 131 15.66 4.63 4.72
C GLN A 131 14.83 3.41 5.13
N ILE A 132 15.47 2.23 5.12
CA ILE A 132 14.88 1.01 5.67
C ILE A 132 15.41 0.86 7.09
N ALA A 133 14.60 1.22 8.08
CA ALA A 133 14.96 1.15 9.49
C ALA A 133 14.69 -0.24 10.06
N ILE A 134 15.61 -0.72 10.89
CA ILE A 134 15.55 -2.06 11.47
C ILE A 134 15.59 -1.96 12.99
N TYR A 135 14.60 -2.56 13.63
CA TYR A 135 14.43 -2.57 15.08
C TYR A 135 14.51 -4.00 15.61
N ASP A 136 14.92 -4.13 16.86
CA ASP A 136 14.88 -5.38 17.59
C ASP A 136 13.44 -5.71 18.00
N ALA A 137 12.91 -6.87 17.61
CA ALA A 137 11.52 -7.23 17.88
C ALA A 137 11.24 -7.63 19.34
N GLU A 138 12.29 -7.90 20.13
CA GLU A 138 12.16 -8.15 21.56
C GLU A 138 11.96 -6.83 22.31
N THR A 139 12.77 -5.82 21.97
CA THR A 139 12.92 -4.57 22.73
C THR A 139 12.36 -3.32 22.05
N LEU A 140 11.94 -3.40 20.79
CA LEU A 140 11.58 -2.29 19.91
C LEU A 140 12.72 -1.26 19.69
N ALA A 141 13.94 -1.57 20.09
CA ALA A 141 15.08 -0.66 19.99
C ALA A 141 15.60 -0.60 18.56
N TYR A 142 15.91 0.60 18.08
CA TYR A 142 16.59 0.79 16.80
C TYR A 142 17.95 0.06 16.78
N LYS A 143 18.21 -0.69 15.72
CA LYS A 143 19.46 -1.42 15.49
C LYS A 143 20.34 -0.75 14.45
N ARG A 144 19.78 -0.54 13.25
CA ARG A 144 20.49 -0.03 12.06
C ARG A 144 19.48 0.41 11.00
N SER A 145 19.97 1.09 9.96
CA SER A 145 19.23 1.37 8.73
C SER A 145 19.99 0.84 7.51
N MET A 146 19.25 0.50 6.46
CA MET A 146 19.79 0.36 5.11
C MET A 146 19.50 1.64 4.33
N ASP A 147 20.42 2.01 3.45
CA ASP A 147 20.27 3.21 2.63
C ASP A 147 19.29 3.00 1.48
N TRP A 148 18.36 3.96 1.34
CA TRP A 148 17.59 4.14 0.12
C TRP A 148 18.48 4.56 -1.06
N ASN A 149 18.14 4.11 -2.26
CA ASN A 149 18.84 4.52 -3.47
C ASN A 149 18.07 5.61 -4.22
N PRO A 150 18.62 6.85 -4.35
CA PRO A 150 17.96 7.93 -5.08
C PRO A 150 17.73 7.65 -6.57
N ASP A 151 18.57 6.83 -7.20
CA ASP A 151 18.44 6.46 -8.61
C ASP A 151 17.28 5.49 -8.86
N SER A 152 16.67 4.93 -7.81
CA SER A 152 15.43 4.14 -7.91
C SER A 152 14.28 4.97 -8.50
N GLY A 153 14.28 6.28 -8.23
CA GLY A 153 13.19 7.21 -8.54
C GLY A 153 11.99 7.10 -7.59
N GLN A 154 12.08 6.29 -6.53
CA GLN A 154 11.07 6.25 -5.46
C GLN A 154 10.97 7.62 -4.78
N VAL A 155 9.76 8.03 -4.42
CA VAL A 155 9.52 9.36 -3.86
C VAL A 155 8.87 9.38 -2.47
N GLU A 156 8.47 8.21 -1.98
CA GLU A 156 7.87 8.00 -0.65
C GLU A 156 8.02 6.52 -0.26
N VAL A 157 7.88 6.18 1.03
CA VAL A 157 7.73 4.79 1.50
C VAL A 157 6.51 4.58 2.40
N SER A 158 5.44 4.03 1.82
CA SER A 158 4.21 3.74 2.56
C SER A 158 4.26 2.40 3.28
N GLY A 159 4.93 1.41 2.69
CA GLY A 159 4.98 0.07 3.26
C GLY A 159 6.18 -0.73 2.80
N LEU A 160 6.46 -1.80 3.55
CA LEU A 160 7.62 -2.66 3.33
C LEU A 160 7.33 -4.12 3.65
N ALA A 161 7.75 -5.02 2.76
CA ALA A 161 7.70 -6.47 2.95
C ALA A 161 9.09 -7.11 2.86
N VAL A 162 9.33 -8.14 3.65
CA VAL A 162 10.50 -9.03 3.50
C VAL A 162 10.08 -10.28 2.72
N ASP A 163 10.61 -10.44 1.50
CA ASP A 163 10.59 -11.72 0.78
C ASP A 163 11.62 -12.66 1.42
N ARG A 164 11.11 -13.53 2.28
CA ARG A 164 11.87 -14.47 3.09
C ARG A 164 12.56 -15.55 2.25
N ASP A 165 12.04 -15.84 1.06
CA ASP A 165 12.54 -16.88 0.16
C ASP A 165 13.70 -16.37 -0.69
N ARG A 166 13.57 -15.14 -1.20
CA ARG A 166 14.57 -14.53 -2.08
C ARG A 166 15.57 -13.64 -1.35
N LYS A 167 15.36 -13.39 -0.06
CA LYS A 167 16.16 -12.47 0.75
C LYS A 167 16.17 -11.07 0.12
N THR A 168 14.98 -10.55 -0.14
CA THR A 168 14.81 -9.19 -0.65
C THR A 168 13.80 -8.42 0.18
N VAL A 169 13.95 -7.10 0.21
CA VAL A 169 12.98 -6.16 0.76
C VAL A 169 12.23 -5.52 -0.40
N TRP A 170 10.91 -5.43 -0.28
CA TRP A 170 10.03 -4.74 -1.22
C TRP A 170 9.43 -3.52 -0.55
N MET A 171 9.37 -2.38 -1.25
CA MET A 171 8.77 -1.15 -0.75
C MET A 171 7.72 -0.61 -1.71
N THR A 172 6.61 -0.11 -1.17
CA THR A 172 5.57 0.64 -1.90
C THR A 172 5.83 2.14 -1.85
N ASP A 173 5.07 2.88 -2.65
CA ASP A 173 5.12 4.34 -2.75
C ASP A 173 3.69 4.87 -2.93
N TRP A 174 3.17 5.57 -1.92
CA TRP A 174 1.82 6.14 -1.91
C TRP A 174 1.67 7.27 -2.94
N VAL A 175 2.73 8.06 -3.15
CA VAL A 175 2.72 9.22 -4.06
C VAL A 175 2.76 8.77 -5.53
N ASN A 176 3.54 7.72 -5.82
CA ASN A 176 3.66 7.11 -7.14
C ASN A 176 3.67 5.58 -7.05
N GLY A 177 2.48 5.00 -6.91
CA GLY A 177 2.27 3.55 -6.84
C GLY A 177 2.58 2.77 -8.13
N SER A 178 3.04 3.42 -9.21
CA SER A 178 3.29 2.73 -10.48
C SER A 178 4.33 1.61 -10.35
N TYR A 179 5.21 1.69 -9.35
CA TYR A 179 6.26 0.72 -9.12
C TYR A 179 6.34 0.32 -7.65
N ILE A 180 6.76 -0.93 -7.41
CA ILE A 180 7.33 -1.35 -6.12
C ILE A 180 8.83 -1.59 -6.28
N TYR A 181 9.58 -1.30 -5.22
CA TYR A 181 11.05 -1.19 -5.27
C TYR A 181 11.68 -2.32 -4.49
N GLN A 182 12.73 -2.93 -5.05
CA GLN A 182 13.38 -4.12 -4.52
C GLN A 182 14.81 -3.80 -4.06
N TYR A 183 15.13 -4.27 -2.86
CA TYR A 183 16.46 -4.18 -2.26
C TYR A 183 16.92 -5.56 -1.81
N ASP A 184 18.23 -5.80 -1.86
CA ASP A 184 18.84 -7.00 -1.31
C ASP A 184 18.83 -6.94 0.23
N LEU A 185 18.30 -7.98 0.88
CA LEU A 185 18.11 -7.99 2.33
C LEU A 185 19.44 -8.04 3.10
N GLU A 186 20.48 -8.63 2.52
CA GLU A 186 21.77 -8.79 3.22
C GLU A 186 22.64 -7.55 3.07
N SER A 187 22.79 -7.06 1.85
CA SER A 187 23.66 -5.93 1.51
C SER A 187 22.97 -4.57 1.58
N GLY A 188 21.63 -4.52 1.55
CA GLY A 188 20.86 -3.28 1.48
C GLY A 188 20.90 -2.60 0.10
N ASN A 189 21.53 -3.22 -0.90
CA ASN A 189 21.67 -2.63 -2.22
C ASN A 189 20.34 -2.65 -2.98
N TYR A 190 20.03 -1.56 -3.67
CA TYR A 190 18.93 -1.52 -4.62
C TYR A 190 19.15 -2.51 -5.78
N ILE A 191 18.15 -3.36 -6.03
CA ILE A 191 18.15 -4.38 -7.07
C ILE A 191 17.43 -3.90 -8.31
N GLY A 192 16.28 -3.25 -8.13
CA GLY A 192 15.41 -2.87 -9.24
C GLY A 192 14.01 -2.51 -8.78
N LYS A 193 13.08 -2.41 -9.74
CA LYS A 193 11.68 -2.11 -9.47
C LYS A 193 10.77 -2.84 -10.43
N LEU A 194 9.56 -3.12 -9.98
CA LEU A 194 8.54 -3.84 -10.73
C LEU A 194 7.38 -2.91 -11.05
N HIS A 195 7.07 -2.73 -12.34
CA HIS A 195 5.91 -1.94 -12.78
C HIS A 195 4.62 -2.72 -12.54
N LEU A 196 3.66 -2.12 -11.83
CA LEU A 196 2.35 -2.72 -11.56
C LEU A 196 1.33 -2.39 -12.65
N GLN A 197 0.59 -3.39 -13.14
CA GLN A 197 -0.42 -3.22 -14.19
C GLN A 197 -1.70 -4.04 -13.91
N PRO A 198 -2.87 -3.40 -13.64
CA PRO A 198 -3.04 -1.97 -13.37
C PRO A 198 -2.36 -1.54 -12.06
N VAL A 199 -2.24 -0.25 -11.83
CA VAL A 199 -1.65 0.31 -10.61
C VAL A 199 -2.71 0.37 -9.50
N PRO A 200 -2.52 -0.30 -8.35
CA PRO A 200 -3.28 0.01 -7.13
C PRO A 200 -2.99 1.45 -6.72
N GLN A 201 -4.01 2.30 -6.64
CA GLN A 201 -3.85 3.69 -6.22
C GLN A 201 -3.66 3.75 -4.70
N TYR A 202 -2.95 4.77 -4.21
CA TYR A 202 -2.79 5.03 -2.78
C TYR A 202 -2.37 3.79 -1.98
N GLN A 203 -1.27 3.15 -2.39
CA GLN A 203 -0.74 1.96 -1.73
C GLN A 203 -0.34 2.30 -0.30
N GLN A 204 -0.76 1.48 0.65
CA GLN A 204 -0.51 1.69 2.07
C GLN A 204 0.44 0.62 2.60
N GLY A 205 0.04 -0.65 2.53
CA GLY A 205 0.82 -1.78 3.01
C GLY A 205 1.28 -2.73 1.92
N ILE A 206 2.29 -3.55 2.24
CA ILE A 206 2.73 -4.65 1.40
C ILE A 206 3.21 -5.82 2.24
N PHE A 207 2.87 -7.05 1.83
CA PHE A 207 3.32 -8.27 2.51
C PHE A 207 3.65 -9.39 1.53
N TYR A 208 4.69 -10.16 1.84
CA TYR A 208 5.07 -11.34 1.06
C TYR A 208 4.50 -12.62 1.66
N TRP A 209 3.76 -13.38 0.86
CA TRP A 209 3.26 -14.69 1.25
C TRP A 209 3.23 -15.67 0.07
N GLU A 210 3.80 -16.86 0.26
CA GLU A 210 3.78 -17.99 -0.70
C GLU A 210 4.09 -17.63 -2.17
N GLY A 211 5.11 -16.79 -2.39
CA GLY A 211 5.53 -16.38 -3.75
C GLY A 211 4.71 -15.25 -4.36
N TYR A 212 3.84 -14.61 -3.59
CA TYR A 212 3.08 -13.43 -3.97
C TYR A 212 3.35 -12.26 -3.05
N LEU A 213 3.21 -11.05 -3.59
CA LEU A 213 3.10 -9.82 -2.84
C LEU A 213 1.64 -9.42 -2.78
N TYR A 214 1.17 -9.09 -1.58
CA TYR A 214 -0.16 -8.58 -1.30
C TYR A 214 -0.02 -7.12 -0.95
N ILE A 215 -0.82 -6.26 -1.57
CA ILE A 215 -0.71 -4.80 -1.45
C ILE A 215 -2.08 -4.26 -1.05
N THR A 216 -2.15 -3.56 0.09
CA THR A 216 -3.35 -2.82 0.48
C THR A 216 -3.32 -1.43 -0.15
N ALA A 217 -4.50 -0.95 -0.53
CA ALA A 217 -4.68 0.30 -1.22
C ALA A 217 -5.91 1.01 -0.67
N ASP A 218 -5.72 2.26 -0.22
CA ASP A 218 -6.76 3.16 0.24
C ASP A 218 -7.43 3.83 -0.96
N ASP A 219 -8.06 2.99 -1.77
CA ASP A 219 -8.61 3.33 -3.08
C ASP A 219 -10.14 3.35 -3.12
N GLY A 220 -10.78 3.17 -1.96
CA GLY A 220 -12.18 3.50 -1.75
C GLY A 220 -12.41 5.00 -1.49
N ASP A 221 -13.67 5.40 -1.46
CA ASP A 221 -14.11 6.73 -1.03
C ASP A 221 -15.00 6.62 0.22
N ALA A 222 -14.40 6.96 1.36
CA ALA A 222 -15.02 7.00 2.68
C ALA A 222 -16.26 7.91 2.77
N GLU A 223 -16.35 8.94 1.92
CA GLU A 223 -17.46 9.89 1.94
C GLU A 223 -18.73 9.31 1.31
N VAL A 224 -18.59 8.27 0.48
CA VAL A 224 -19.70 7.56 -0.17
C VAL A 224 -19.76 6.07 0.15
N ASP A 225 -19.05 5.63 1.19
CA ASP A 225 -19.04 4.23 1.68
C ASP A 225 -18.49 3.23 0.65
N GLU A 226 -17.55 3.69 -0.19
CA GLU A 226 -16.80 2.82 -1.09
C GLU A 226 -15.65 2.13 -0.33
N HIS A 227 -15.44 0.85 -0.62
CA HIS A 227 -14.51 -0.01 0.12
C HIS A 227 -13.09 0.05 -0.43
N ASP A 228 -12.13 -0.13 0.48
CA ASP A 228 -10.72 -0.33 0.15
C ASP A 228 -10.44 -1.77 -0.29
N HIS A 229 -9.29 -1.95 -0.96
CA HIS A 229 -8.94 -3.20 -1.60
C HIS A 229 -7.56 -3.72 -1.19
N MET A 230 -7.41 -5.04 -1.33
CA MET A 230 -6.12 -5.71 -1.38
C MET A 230 -5.93 -6.35 -2.75
N TYR A 231 -4.76 -6.14 -3.31
CA TYR A 231 -4.31 -6.65 -4.59
C TYR A 231 -3.19 -7.67 -4.41
N ARG A 232 -2.98 -8.50 -5.42
CA ARG A 232 -1.95 -9.53 -5.42
C ARG A 232 -1.13 -9.50 -6.71
N VAL A 233 0.17 -9.70 -6.54
CA VAL A 233 1.17 -9.73 -7.61
C VAL A 233 2.05 -10.95 -7.44
N LYS A 234 2.29 -11.71 -8.51
CA LYS A 234 3.21 -12.86 -8.47
C LYS A 234 4.65 -12.37 -8.49
N VAL A 235 5.48 -12.87 -7.58
CA VAL A 235 6.90 -12.52 -7.56
C VAL A 235 7.63 -13.29 -8.67
N ASP A 236 8.18 -12.55 -9.63
CA ASP A 236 9.11 -13.05 -10.63
C ASP A 236 10.38 -12.18 -10.64
N PRO A 237 11.55 -12.71 -10.25
CA PRO A 237 12.79 -11.94 -10.17
C PRO A 237 13.31 -11.46 -11.52
N LYS A 238 12.74 -11.94 -12.64
CA LYS A 238 13.11 -11.52 -13.99
C LYS A 238 12.13 -10.52 -14.59
N ALA A 239 10.99 -10.30 -13.94
CA ALA A 239 9.95 -9.43 -14.47
C ALA A 239 10.31 -7.95 -14.24
N THR A 240 10.10 -7.14 -15.27
CA THR A 240 10.15 -5.67 -15.17
C THR A 240 8.75 -5.05 -15.01
N ALA A 241 7.71 -5.85 -15.23
CA ALA A 241 6.31 -5.50 -15.02
C ALA A 241 5.52 -6.74 -14.62
N ALA A 242 4.46 -6.58 -13.84
CA ALA A 242 3.59 -7.67 -13.44
C ALA A 242 2.11 -7.30 -13.53
N GLN A 243 1.31 -8.31 -13.85
CA GLN A 243 -0.15 -8.21 -13.78
C GLN A 243 -0.59 -8.21 -12.32
N VAL A 244 -1.46 -7.28 -11.99
CA VAL A 244 -2.04 -7.11 -10.66
C VAL A 244 -3.46 -7.65 -10.70
N ALA A 245 -3.77 -8.56 -9.77
CA ALA A 245 -5.10 -9.12 -9.60
C ALA A 245 -5.73 -8.57 -8.32
N LEU A 246 -7.04 -8.29 -8.36
CA LEU A 246 -7.80 -8.01 -7.14
C LEU A 246 -7.89 -9.30 -6.31
N GLU A 247 -7.54 -9.23 -5.03
CA GLU A 247 -7.57 -10.37 -4.12
C GLU A 247 -8.72 -10.26 -3.11
N LYS A 248 -8.97 -9.08 -2.55
CA LYS A 248 -10.07 -8.86 -1.61
C LYS A 248 -10.60 -7.43 -1.65
N THR A 249 -11.92 -7.29 -1.57
CA THR A 249 -12.61 -6.07 -1.17
C THR A 249 -13.00 -6.19 0.31
N PHE A 250 -12.76 -5.14 1.11
CA PHE A 250 -13.01 -5.14 2.55
C PHE A 250 -14.40 -4.61 2.90
N THR A 251 -15.40 -5.49 2.83
CA THR A 251 -16.81 -5.14 3.11
C THR A 251 -17.20 -5.32 4.57
N GLU A 252 -16.33 -5.94 5.38
CA GLU A 252 -16.64 -6.30 6.78
C GLU A 252 -16.17 -5.23 7.80
N VAL A 253 -15.56 -4.14 7.33
CA VAL A 253 -15.05 -3.07 8.20
C VAL A 253 -16.19 -2.21 8.75
N GLN A 254 -16.02 -1.69 9.97
CA GLN A 254 -17.04 -0.85 10.61
C GLN A 254 -17.28 0.47 9.87
N ARG A 255 -16.26 0.96 9.17
CA ARG A 255 -16.28 2.15 8.31
C ARG A 255 -15.14 2.04 7.31
N THR A 256 -15.37 2.45 6.08
CA THR A 256 -14.36 2.43 5.01
C THR A 256 -13.41 3.63 5.05
N GLY A 257 -12.30 3.49 4.32
CA GLY A 257 -11.52 4.58 3.75
C GLY A 257 -10.36 5.07 4.60
N GLU A 258 -9.62 4.14 5.19
CA GLU A 258 -8.21 4.28 5.61
C GLU A 258 -7.69 2.85 5.93
N ILE A 259 -7.58 1.99 4.90
CA ILE A 259 -6.83 0.72 5.03
C ILE A 259 -5.34 1.02 5.20
N GLU A 260 -4.62 0.18 5.92
CA GLU A 260 -3.19 0.36 6.21
C GLU A 260 -2.44 -0.95 5.98
N GLY A 261 -1.40 -1.23 6.76
CA GLY A 261 -0.61 -2.44 6.70
C GLY A 261 -1.34 -3.78 6.80
N LEU A 262 -0.65 -4.85 6.40
CA LEU A 262 -1.17 -6.22 6.39
C LEU A 262 -0.08 -7.24 6.73
N ALA A 263 -0.49 -8.39 7.28
CA ALA A 263 0.41 -9.51 7.52
C ALA A 263 -0.35 -10.85 7.52
N VAL A 264 0.38 -11.95 7.37
CA VAL A 264 -0.14 -13.29 7.66
C VAL A 264 0.64 -13.88 8.82
N ASP A 265 -0.09 -14.41 9.81
CA ASP A 265 0.50 -15.11 10.94
C ASP A 265 1.17 -16.41 10.46
N PRO A 266 2.50 -16.57 10.64
CA PRO A 266 3.21 -17.73 10.13
C PRO A 266 2.89 -19.03 10.88
N LYS A 267 2.25 -18.96 12.06
CA LYS A 267 1.89 -20.13 12.88
C LYS A 267 0.44 -20.55 12.69
N THR A 268 -0.46 -19.60 12.53
CA THR A 268 -1.91 -19.88 12.42
C THR A 268 -2.42 -19.79 10.97
N GLY A 269 -1.72 -19.08 10.09
CA GLY A 269 -2.19 -18.73 8.75
C GLY A 269 -3.30 -17.67 8.77
N GLU A 270 -3.57 -17.04 9.91
CA GLU A 270 -4.55 -15.95 10.00
C GLU A 270 -4.03 -14.72 9.28
N PHE A 271 -4.89 -14.11 8.48
CA PHE A 271 -4.62 -12.85 7.81
C PHE A 271 -4.99 -11.68 8.73
N LEU A 272 -4.10 -10.69 8.79
CA LEU A 272 -4.23 -9.47 9.56
C LEU A 272 -4.24 -8.28 8.60
N VAL A 273 -5.12 -7.32 8.86
CA VAL A 273 -5.11 -6.03 8.17
C VAL A 273 -5.42 -4.93 9.16
N HIS A 274 -4.69 -3.83 9.03
CA HIS A 274 -4.87 -2.62 9.83
C HIS A 274 -5.85 -1.70 9.10
N PHE A 275 -6.79 -1.13 9.87
CA PHE A 275 -7.71 -0.10 9.41
C PHE A 275 -7.80 1.03 10.42
N ASN A 276 -7.87 2.26 9.91
CA ASN A 276 -8.24 3.43 10.70
C ASN A 276 -9.70 3.81 10.42
N ARG A 277 -10.38 4.37 11.43
CA ARG A 277 -11.70 4.97 11.24
C ARG A 277 -11.92 6.18 12.11
N GLY A 278 -12.91 6.99 11.70
CA GLY A 278 -13.43 8.10 12.50
C GLY A 278 -12.84 9.45 12.14
N LYS A 279 -11.62 9.50 11.59
CA LYS A 279 -11.06 10.70 10.96
C LYS A 279 -11.48 10.76 9.49
N ARG A 280 -11.77 11.97 9.03
CA ARG A 280 -11.97 12.28 7.61
C ARG A 280 -10.61 12.62 7.02
N VAL A 281 -10.18 11.87 6.02
CA VAL A 281 -8.95 12.13 5.29
C VAL A 281 -9.32 12.23 3.82
N VAL A 282 -8.85 13.28 3.16
CA VAL A 282 -9.12 13.51 1.73
C VAL A 282 -7.80 13.79 1.06
N LEU A 283 -7.38 12.90 0.16
CA LEU A 283 -6.07 12.95 -0.52
C LEU A 283 -4.92 13.06 0.48
N GLY A 284 -4.94 12.23 1.55
CA GLY A 284 -3.94 12.24 2.61
C GLY A 284 -4.00 13.44 3.58
N MET A 285 -4.96 14.36 3.42
CA MET A 285 -5.10 15.53 4.29
C MET A 285 -6.25 15.37 5.32
N PRO A 286 -5.98 15.50 6.63
CA PRO A 286 -7.03 15.48 7.66
C PRO A 286 -8.04 16.62 7.53
N GLN A 287 -9.34 16.29 7.53
CA GLN A 287 -10.48 17.22 7.41
C GLN A 287 -11.39 17.23 8.65
N GLY A 288 -10.93 16.68 9.77
CA GLY A 288 -11.69 16.55 11.03
C GLY A 288 -12.21 15.14 11.25
N PHE A 289 -13.29 15.00 12.03
CA PHE A 289 -13.87 13.69 12.38
C PHE A 289 -15.25 13.50 11.72
N TYR A 290 -15.59 12.24 11.45
CA TYR A 290 -16.94 11.85 11.05
C TYR A 290 -17.92 12.05 12.22
N PRO A 291 -19.23 12.24 11.94
CA PRO A 291 -20.24 12.29 12.99
C PRO A 291 -20.18 11.06 13.91
N GLY A 292 -20.19 11.30 15.22
CA GLY A 292 -20.08 10.24 16.24
C GLY A 292 -18.66 9.92 16.69
N TYR A 293 -17.65 10.56 16.12
CA TYR A 293 -16.24 10.38 16.48
C TYR A 293 -15.64 11.66 17.08
N ASP A 294 -14.84 11.48 18.13
CA ASP A 294 -14.04 12.53 18.78
C ASP A 294 -12.52 12.28 18.67
N LYS A 295 -12.15 11.10 18.19
CA LYS A 295 -10.79 10.66 17.88
C LYS A 295 -10.80 9.70 16.67
N GLU A 296 -9.62 9.48 16.13
CA GLU A 296 -9.38 8.36 15.22
C GLU A 296 -9.24 7.08 16.05
N ILE A 297 -9.75 5.97 15.51
CA ILE A 297 -9.69 4.64 16.12
C ILE A 297 -8.90 3.76 15.16
N HIS A 298 -7.97 2.97 15.70
CA HIS A 298 -7.08 2.11 14.95
C HIS A 298 -7.37 0.66 15.31
N GLU A 299 -7.59 -0.19 14.32
CA GLU A 299 -8.11 -1.53 14.50
C GLU A 299 -7.33 -2.54 13.68
N ILE A 300 -7.07 -3.71 14.27
CA ILE A 300 -6.59 -4.87 13.53
C ILE A 300 -7.77 -5.82 13.31
N TYR A 301 -8.07 -6.07 12.05
CA TYR A 301 -9.04 -7.08 11.63
C TYR A 301 -8.31 -8.40 11.37
N VAL A 302 -8.84 -9.48 11.93
CA VAL A 302 -8.29 -10.82 11.81
C VAL A 302 -9.24 -11.69 11.01
N TYR A 303 -8.70 -12.39 10.02
CA TYR A 303 -9.42 -13.30 9.14
C TYR A 303 -8.79 -14.68 9.18
N GLU A 304 -9.62 -15.71 9.11
CA GLU A 304 -9.19 -17.04 8.70
C GLU A 304 -9.00 -17.02 7.19
N MET A 305 -7.78 -17.35 6.74
CA MET A 305 -7.40 -17.39 5.33
C MET A 305 -7.34 -18.83 4.85
N SER A 306 -8.02 -19.14 3.76
CA SER A 306 -8.03 -20.48 3.15
C SER A 306 -7.71 -20.39 1.66
N LYS A 307 -6.92 -21.33 1.15
CA LYS A 307 -6.64 -21.41 -0.30
C LYS A 307 -7.88 -21.91 -1.05
N ASN A 308 -8.18 -21.27 -2.18
CA ASN A 308 -9.27 -21.65 -3.08
C ASN A 308 -8.90 -22.85 -3.95
#